data_AF-A0A450TA96-F1
#
_entry.id   AF-A0A450TA96-F1
#
_cell.length_a   1.000
_cell.length_b   1.000
_cell.length_c   1.000
_cell.angle_alpha   90.00
_cell.angle_beta   90.00
_cell.angle_gamma   90.00
#
_symmetry.space_group_name_H-M   'P 1'
#
loop_
_entity.id
_entity.type
_entity.pdbx_description
1 polymer ?
#
loop_
_entity_poly.entity_id
_entity_poly.type
_entity_poly.pdbx_seq_one_letter_code
_entity_poly.pdbx_strand_id
1 'polypeptide(L)'
;MTNNTNSKPKKPDLGELAQFLNVQYLPPLDSDDVQSLHKALPGYQAISDDTARFIKEYNSLLNLEPAVLADLEEGLAEVARLKPVERVLEKLQLSIYHQRLQATARCMGALYDTNRRVRELSNAHPHLPEEAKFLIDFMKAFRPGRKKEKKQEGGGE
;
A
#
# COMPACT_ATOMS: atom_id res chain seq x y z
N MET A 1 -25.72 -22.44 -17.81
CA MET A 1 -24.97 -21.43 -18.60
C MET A 1 -24.67 -20.25 -17.70
N THR A 2 -23.47 -20.20 -17.11
CA THR A 2 -23.02 -19.04 -16.32
C THR A 2 -22.03 -18.26 -17.17
N ASN A 3 -22.46 -17.07 -17.60
CA ASN A 3 -21.63 -16.14 -18.36
C ASN A 3 -20.45 -15.71 -17.48
N ASN A 4 -19.27 -16.25 -17.79
CA ASN A 4 -18.04 -15.86 -17.16
C ASN A 4 -17.58 -14.55 -17.81
N THR A 5 -18.09 -13.41 -17.33
CA THR A 5 -17.61 -12.09 -17.72
C THR A 5 -16.23 -11.86 -17.14
N ASN A 6 -15.22 -12.52 -17.71
CA ASN A 6 -13.81 -12.23 -17.43
C ASN A 6 -13.43 -10.96 -18.19
N SER A 7 -14.07 -9.84 -17.83
CA SER A 7 -13.66 -8.52 -18.28
C SER A 7 -12.37 -8.20 -17.54
N LYS A 8 -11.23 -8.22 -18.24
CA LYS A 8 -9.97 -7.72 -17.68
C LYS A 8 -10.21 -6.30 -17.16
N PRO A 9 -9.82 -5.98 -15.92
CA PRO A 9 -9.98 -4.63 -15.40
C PRO A 9 -9.18 -3.66 -16.27
N LYS A 10 -9.83 -2.59 -16.74
CA LYS A 10 -9.18 -1.50 -17.46
C LYS A 10 -8.10 -0.92 -16.54
N LYS A 11 -6.88 -0.77 -17.04
CA LYS A 11 -5.80 -0.12 -16.26
C LYS A 11 -6.24 1.33 -15.97
N PRO A 12 -6.07 1.80 -14.72
CA PRO A 12 -6.34 3.19 -14.39
C PRO A 12 -5.40 4.10 -15.18
N ASP A 13 -5.92 5.23 -15.66
CA ASP A 13 -5.13 6.28 -16.30
C ASP A 13 -4.43 7.09 -15.22
N LEU A 14 -3.09 7.09 -15.23
CA LEU A 14 -2.28 7.80 -14.25
C LEU A 14 -2.38 9.32 -14.43
N GLY A 15 -2.61 9.81 -15.65
CA GLY A 15 -2.77 11.24 -15.92
C GLY A 15 -4.06 11.79 -15.33
N GLU A 16 -5.18 11.09 -15.53
CA GLU A 16 -6.47 11.46 -14.93
C GLU A 16 -6.41 11.45 -13.40
N LEU A 17 -5.75 10.44 -12.81
CA LEU A 17 -5.57 10.36 -11.36
C LEU A 17 -4.67 11.47 -10.82
N ALA A 18 -3.58 11.78 -11.50
CA ALA A 18 -2.68 12.87 -11.11
C ALA A 18 -3.41 14.22 -11.15
N GLN A 19 -4.19 14.48 -12.21
CA GLN A 19 -5.03 15.67 -12.32
C GLN A 19 -6.08 15.74 -11.20
N PHE A 20 -6.76 14.63 -10.91
CA PHE A 20 -7.76 14.58 -9.83
C PHE A 20 -7.16 14.89 -8.45
N LEU A 21 -5.95 14.40 -8.20
CA LEU A 21 -5.21 14.62 -6.95
C LEU A 21 -4.47 15.97 -6.93
N ASN A 22 -4.56 16.74 -8.01
CA ASN A 22 -3.81 17.98 -8.22
C ASN A 22 -2.30 17.78 -8.01
N VAL A 23 -1.74 16.67 -8.49
CA VAL A 23 -0.29 16.41 -8.46
C VAL A 23 0.24 16.26 -9.87
N GLN A 24 1.51 16.57 -10.06
CA GLN A 24 2.19 16.28 -11.30
C GLN A 24 2.64 14.81 -11.29
N TYR A 25 2.34 14.08 -12.37
CA TYR A 25 2.96 12.78 -12.58
C TYR A 25 4.40 12.98 -13.05
N LEU A 26 5.36 12.62 -12.21
CA LEU A 26 6.78 12.63 -12.54
C LEU A 26 7.28 11.19 -12.68
N PRO A 27 8.18 10.90 -13.62
CA PRO A 27 8.85 9.60 -13.66
C PRO A 27 9.64 9.40 -12.36
N PRO A 28 9.78 8.14 -11.88
CA PRO A 28 10.65 7.86 -10.75
C PRO A 28 12.07 8.37 -11.03
N LEU A 29 12.64 9.07 -10.05
CA LEU A 29 14.05 9.46 -10.08
C LEU A 29 14.93 8.20 -10.11
N ASP A 30 16.03 8.27 -10.85
CA ASP A 30 17.02 7.20 -10.81
C ASP A 30 17.86 7.25 -9.51
N SER A 31 18.72 6.25 -9.32
CA SER A 31 19.53 6.17 -8.09
C SER A 31 20.51 7.31 -7.93
N ASP A 32 20.98 7.90 -9.02
CA ASP A 32 22.01 8.95 -9.01
C ASP A 32 21.35 10.29 -8.72
N ASP A 33 20.20 10.55 -9.33
CA ASP A 33 19.33 11.69 -9.03
C ASP A 33 18.93 11.70 -7.55
N VAL A 34 18.44 10.57 -7.01
CA VAL A 34 18.08 10.46 -5.59
C VAL A 34 19.28 10.70 -4.67
N GLN A 35 20.48 10.26 -5.06
CA GLN A 35 21.70 10.50 -4.28
C GLN A 35 22.15 11.97 -4.31
N SER A 36 21.89 12.67 -5.42
CA SER A 36 22.22 14.09 -5.60
C SER A 36 21.34 15.03 -4.78
N LEU A 37 20.13 14.59 -4.41
CA LEU A 37 19.22 15.39 -3.60
C LEU A 37 19.82 15.70 -2.23
N HIS A 38 19.62 16.94 -1.78
CA HIS A 38 19.87 17.31 -0.39
C HIS A 38 18.94 16.48 0.51
N LYS A 39 19.52 15.49 1.20
CA LYS A 39 18.77 14.54 2.01
C LYS A 39 18.19 15.26 3.24
N ALA A 40 16.88 15.41 3.26
CA ALA A 40 16.16 15.87 4.44
C ALA A 40 16.25 14.81 5.55
N LEU A 41 16.87 15.18 6.67
CA LEU A 41 16.86 14.35 7.88
C LEU A 41 15.52 14.52 8.63
N PRO A 42 15.18 13.59 9.54
CA PRO A 42 14.06 13.80 10.45
C PRO A 42 14.14 15.17 11.15
N GLY A 43 13.06 15.93 11.12
CA GLY A 43 13.00 17.29 11.68
C GLY A 43 13.33 18.43 10.70
N TYR A 44 13.75 18.13 9.46
CA TYR A 44 14.09 19.14 8.47
C TYR A 44 12.96 20.15 8.22
N GLN A 45 11.71 19.68 8.10
CA GLN A 45 10.55 20.56 7.92
C GLN A 45 10.45 21.64 9.01
N ALA A 46 10.64 21.26 10.28
CA ALA A 46 10.57 22.20 11.39
C ALA A 46 11.69 23.25 11.30
N ILE A 47 12.90 22.82 10.95
CA ILE A 47 14.04 23.72 10.74
C ILE A 47 13.79 24.64 9.53
N SER A 48 13.24 24.13 8.44
CA SER A 48 12.90 24.94 7.26
C SER A 48 11.82 25.98 7.59
N ASP A 49 10.79 25.60 8.34
CA ASP A 49 9.72 26.51 8.79
C ASP A 49 10.29 27.62 9.72
N ASP A 50 11.13 27.24 10.68
CA ASP A 50 11.76 28.20 11.59
C ASP A 50 12.77 29.10 10.86
N THR A 51 13.52 28.56 9.90
CA THR A 51 14.45 29.32 9.05
C THR A 51 13.69 30.32 8.18
N ALA A 52 12.58 29.93 7.59
CA ALA A 52 11.76 30.85 6.80
C ALA A 52 11.23 32.01 7.66
N ARG A 53 10.81 31.72 8.90
CA ARG A 53 10.41 32.77 9.87
C ARG A 53 11.58 33.69 10.21
N PHE A 54 12.75 33.12 10.49
CA PHE A 54 13.96 33.87 10.82
C PHE A 54 14.40 34.78 9.67
N ILE A 55 14.45 34.26 8.44
CA ILE A 55 14.82 35.05 7.26
C ILE A 55 13.82 36.19 7.07
N LYS A 56 12.53 35.94 7.21
CA LYS A 56 11.51 36.99 7.06
C LYS A 56 11.66 38.13 8.07
N GLU A 57 12.06 37.81 9.30
CA GLU A 57 12.29 38.80 10.36
C GLU A 57 13.61 39.59 10.17
N TYR A 58 14.67 38.92 9.74
CA TYR A 58 16.02 39.50 9.66
C TYR A 58 16.51 39.76 8.24
N ASN A 59 15.62 39.73 7.23
CA ASN A 59 16.01 39.79 5.81
C ASN A 59 16.91 40.98 5.48
N SER A 60 16.57 42.17 6.00
CA SER A 60 17.35 43.40 5.78
C SER A 60 18.75 43.35 6.40
N LEU A 61 18.94 42.57 7.46
CA LEU A 61 20.24 42.38 8.12
C LEU A 61 21.07 41.30 7.42
N LEU A 62 20.42 40.20 7.01
CA LEU A 62 21.07 39.10 6.32
C LEU A 62 21.49 39.47 4.89
N ASN A 63 20.81 40.46 4.29
CA ASN A 63 21.07 40.93 2.93
C ASN A 63 21.10 39.79 1.92
N LEU A 64 20.14 38.85 2.05
CA LEU A 64 20.00 37.71 1.15
C LEU A 64 19.44 38.17 -0.19
N GLU A 65 19.79 37.44 -1.25
CA GLU A 65 19.14 37.62 -2.54
C GLU A 65 17.64 37.27 -2.43
N PRO A 66 16.74 38.05 -3.07
CA PRO A 66 15.30 37.76 -3.04
C PRO A 66 14.96 36.34 -3.52
N ALA A 67 15.76 35.76 -4.42
CA ALA A 67 15.60 34.40 -4.92
C ALA A 67 15.68 33.35 -3.80
N VAL A 68 16.55 33.54 -2.79
CA VAL A 68 16.70 32.59 -1.69
C VAL A 68 15.42 32.48 -0.85
N LEU A 69 14.75 33.61 -0.62
CA LEU A 69 13.48 33.63 0.09
C LEU A 69 12.37 32.99 -0.76
N ALA A 70 12.34 33.30 -2.05
CA ALA A 70 11.36 32.72 -2.98
C ALA A 70 11.48 31.19 -3.05
N ASP A 71 12.70 30.67 -3.23
CA ASP A 71 12.96 29.22 -3.29
C ASP A 71 12.51 28.51 -2.00
N LEU A 72 12.76 29.11 -0.83
CA LEU A 72 12.35 28.55 0.45
C LEU A 72 10.83 28.59 0.62
N GLU A 73 10.17 29.70 0.29
CA GLU A 73 8.72 29.83 0.39
C GLU A 73 7.98 28.90 -0.59
N GLU A 74 8.45 28.80 -1.84
CA GLU A 74 7.91 27.90 -2.85
C GLU A 74 8.09 26.43 -2.45
N GLY A 75 9.29 26.06 -1.98
CA GLY A 75 9.57 24.70 -1.51
C GLY A 75 8.68 24.31 -0.32
N LEU A 76 8.51 25.19 0.66
CA LEU A 76 7.62 24.96 1.80
C LEU A 76 6.16 24.83 1.39
N ALA A 77 5.69 25.68 0.48
CA ALA A 77 4.34 25.63 -0.05
C ALA A 77 4.07 24.31 -0.79
N GLU A 78 5.03 23.85 -1.58
CA GLU A 78 4.92 22.60 -2.34
C GLU A 78 4.90 21.38 -1.41
N VAL A 79 5.76 21.33 -0.38
CA VAL A 79 5.71 20.25 0.62
C VAL A 79 4.37 20.25 1.36
N ALA A 80 3.87 21.42 1.77
CA ALA A 80 2.58 21.55 2.45
C ALA A 80 1.41 21.09 1.57
N ARG A 81 1.50 21.31 0.25
CA ARG A 81 0.51 20.89 -0.74
C ARG A 81 0.54 19.38 -1.00
N LEU A 82 1.73 18.78 -1.09
CA LEU A 82 1.91 17.36 -1.45
C LEU A 82 1.65 16.41 -0.27
N LYS A 83 2.07 16.77 0.94
CA LYS A 83 2.06 15.89 2.12
C LYS A 83 0.67 15.31 2.48
N PRO A 84 -0.44 16.07 2.43
CA PRO A 84 -1.76 15.50 2.69
C PRO A 84 -2.17 14.45 1.66
N VAL A 85 -1.85 14.69 0.37
CA VAL A 85 -2.17 13.78 -0.74
C VAL A 85 -1.37 12.49 -0.60
N GLU A 86 -0.06 12.59 -0.34
CA GLU A 86 0.82 11.44 -0.06
C GLU A 86 0.23 10.55 1.05
N ARG A 87 -0.16 11.15 2.17
CA ARG A 87 -0.70 10.42 3.33
C ARG A 87 -2.03 9.72 3.02
N VAL A 88 -2.88 10.32 2.18
CA VAL A 88 -4.13 9.69 1.74
C VAL A 88 -3.84 8.53 0.81
N LEU A 89 -2.90 8.68 -0.12
CA LEU A 89 -2.49 7.62 -1.05
C LEU A 89 -1.89 6.41 -0.32
N GLU A 90 -1.06 6.62 0.70
CA GLU A 90 -0.51 5.55 1.54
C GLU A 90 -1.64 4.73 2.22
N LYS A 91 -2.61 5.43 2.83
CA LYS A 91 -3.77 4.78 3.44
C LYS A 91 -4.63 4.02 2.43
N LEU A 92 -4.81 4.60 1.24
CA LEU A 92 -5.58 3.97 0.16
C LEU A 92 -4.86 2.72 -0.35
N GLN A 93 -3.55 2.77 -0.55
CA GLN A 93 -2.73 1.63 -0.91
C GLN A 93 -2.87 0.51 0.12
N LEU A 94 -2.79 0.83 1.41
CA LEU A 94 -2.98 -0.13 2.49
C LEU A 94 -4.39 -0.73 2.50
N SER A 95 -5.42 0.09 2.28
CA SER A 95 -6.81 -0.38 2.16
C SER A 95 -6.99 -1.35 1.00
N ILE A 96 -6.47 -1.02 -0.19
CA ILE A 96 -6.52 -1.90 -1.37
C ILE A 96 -5.78 -3.21 -1.10
N TYR A 97 -4.62 -3.14 -0.46
CA TYR A 97 -3.89 -4.32 -0.03
C TYR A 97 -4.74 -5.21 0.90
N HIS A 98 -5.40 -4.64 1.90
CA HIS A 98 -6.29 -5.38 2.80
C HIS A 98 -7.51 -5.99 2.10
N GLN A 99 -8.14 -5.26 1.18
CA GLN A 99 -9.25 -5.78 0.37
C GLN A 99 -8.80 -6.99 -0.46
N ARG A 100 -7.60 -6.93 -1.05
CA ARG A 100 -7.00 -8.06 -1.76
C ARG A 100 -6.76 -9.25 -0.83
N LEU A 101 -6.23 -9.03 0.38
CA LEU A 101 -6.05 -10.10 1.36
C LEU A 101 -7.38 -10.76 1.76
N GLN A 102 -8.43 -9.96 2.00
CA GLN A 102 -9.76 -10.47 2.31
C GLN A 102 -10.37 -11.27 1.15
N ALA A 103 -10.19 -10.81 -0.10
CA ALA A 103 -10.61 -11.56 -1.28
C ALA A 103 -9.87 -12.90 -1.38
N THR A 104 -8.54 -12.90 -1.23
CA THR A 104 -7.73 -14.12 -1.22
C THR A 104 -8.14 -15.08 -0.11
N ALA A 105 -8.42 -14.57 1.09
CA ALA A 105 -8.88 -15.39 2.22
C ALA A 105 -10.22 -16.08 1.92
N ARG A 106 -11.16 -15.38 1.26
CA ARG A 106 -12.42 -15.97 0.80
C ARG A 106 -12.18 -17.08 -0.23
N CYS A 107 -11.29 -16.84 -1.20
CA CYS A 107 -10.90 -17.88 -2.17
C CYS A 107 -10.31 -19.11 -1.45
N MET A 108 -9.41 -18.91 -0.49
CA MET A 108 -8.85 -20.02 0.29
C MET A 108 -9.94 -20.80 1.06
N GLY A 109 -10.92 -20.12 1.64
CA GLY A 109 -12.11 -20.75 2.25
C GLY A 109 -12.80 -21.70 1.27
N ALA A 110 -13.13 -21.22 0.08
CA ALA A 110 -13.75 -22.03 -0.97
C ALA A 110 -12.86 -23.21 -1.42
N LEU A 111 -11.54 -23.05 -1.44
CA LEU A 111 -10.59 -24.14 -1.72
C LEU A 111 -10.62 -25.23 -0.64
N TYR A 112 -10.70 -24.86 0.64
CA TYR A 112 -10.90 -25.83 1.73
C TYR A 112 -12.19 -26.61 1.57
N ASP A 113 -13.30 -25.92 1.30
CA ASP A 113 -14.61 -26.55 1.14
C ASP A 113 -14.65 -27.47 -0.07
N THR A 114 -14.04 -27.05 -1.19
CA THR A 114 -13.90 -27.88 -2.39
C THR A 114 -13.09 -29.14 -2.11
N ASN A 115 -11.92 -29.02 -1.49
CA ASN A 115 -11.10 -30.18 -1.12
C ASN A 115 -11.81 -31.11 -0.13
N ARG A 116 -12.60 -30.56 0.81
CA ARG A 116 -13.45 -31.35 1.69
C ARG A 116 -14.48 -32.14 0.87
N ARG A 117 -15.17 -31.49 -0.07
CA ARG A 117 -16.21 -32.12 -0.88
C ARG A 117 -15.67 -33.23 -1.79
N VAL A 118 -14.50 -33.02 -2.39
CA VAL A 118 -13.80 -34.05 -3.16
C VAL A 118 -13.55 -35.31 -2.32
N ARG A 119 -13.16 -35.16 -1.06
CA ARG A 119 -12.95 -36.29 -0.13
C ARG A 119 -14.25 -36.99 0.26
N GLU A 120 -15.32 -36.24 0.49
CA GLU A 120 -16.63 -36.82 0.80
C GLU A 120 -17.18 -37.67 -0.35
N LEU A 121 -16.89 -37.28 -1.60
CA LEU A 121 -17.38 -37.96 -2.80
C LEU A 121 -16.43 -39.04 -3.35
N SER A 122 -15.23 -39.20 -2.79
CA SER A 122 -14.19 -40.06 -3.37
C SER A 122 -14.58 -41.53 -3.49
N ASN A 123 -15.44 -42.02 -2.59
CA ASN A 123 -15.90 -43.40 -2.63
C ASN A 123 -16.92 -43.64 -3.76
N ALA A 124 -17.79 -42.66 -4.02
CA ALA A 124 -18.80 -42.74 -5.08
C ALA A 124 -18.22 -42.39 -6.46
N HIS A 125 -17.19 -41.55 -6.50
CA HIS A 125 -16.52 -41.09 -7.72
C HIS A 125 -14.99 -41.15 -7.56
N PRO A 126 -14.38 -42.33 -7.81
CA PRO A 126 -12.95 -42.54 -7.56
C PRO A 126 -11.98 -41.70 -8.41
N HIS A 127 -12.42 -41.15 -9.54
CA HIS A 127 -11.60 -40.31 -10.42
C HIS A 127 -11.45 -38.86 -9.90
N LEU A 128 -12.38 -38.37 -9.06
CA LEU A 128 -12.35 -36.98 -8.58
C LEU A 128 -11.08 -36.61 -7.80
N PRO A 129 -10.55 -37.45 -6.89
CA PRO A 129 -9.29 -37.14 -6.21
C PRO A 129 -8.08 -37.09 -7.14
N GLU A 130 -8.07 -37.86 -8.23
CA GLU A 130 -6.99 -37.85 -9.22
C GLU A 130 -7.00 -36.54 -10.00
N GLU A 131 -8.18 -36.11 -10.48
CA GLU A 131 -8.36 -34.84 -11.18
C GLU A 131 -8.09 -33.62 -10.28
N ALA A 132 -8.48 -33.71 -9.00
CA ALA A 132 -8.26 -32.65 -8.01
C ALA A 132 -6.89 -32.72 -7.31
N LYS A 133 -5.93 -33.51 -7.82
CA LYS A 133 -4.62 -33.71 -7.19
C LYS A 133 -3.89 -32.39 -6.91
N PHE A 134 -3.94 -31.44 -7.85
CA PHE A 134 -3.32 -30.12 -7.69
C PHE A 134 -3.81 -29.39 -6.42
N LEU A 135 -5.12 -29.45 -6.17
CA LEU A 135 -5.75 -28.83 -5.00
C LEU A 135 -5.37 -29.62 -3.74
N ILE A 136 -5.48 -30.95 -3.77
CA ILE A 136 -5.17 -31.80 -2.62
C ILE A 136 -3.73 -31.61 -2.16
N ASP A 137 -2.77 -31.57 -3.10
CA ASP A 137 -1.35 -31.42 -2.79
C ASP A 137 -1.04 -30.00 -2.28
N PHE A 138 -1.68 -28.97 -2.86
CA PHE A 138 -1.64 -27.61 -2.30
C PHE A 138 -2.20 -27.57 -0.85
N MET A 139 -3.34 -28.17 -0.58
CA MET A 139 -3.94 -28.19 0.77
C MET A 139 -3.09 -28.97 1.78
N LYS A 140 -2.26 -29.95 1.35
CA LYS A 140 -1.31 -30.64 2.23
C LYS A 140 -0.14 -29.72 2.60
N ALA A 141 0.42 -29.00 1.63
CA ALA A 141 1.56 -28.11 1.84
C ALA A 141 1.19 -26.88 2.70
N PHE A 142 -0.02 -26.36 2.55
CA PHE A 142 -0.46 -25.11 3.17
C PHE A 142 -1.51 -25.29 4.26
N ARG A 143 -1.50 -26.41 5.00
CA ARG A 143 -2.42 -26.59 6.13
C ARG A 143 -2.24 -25.45 7.14
N PRO A 144 -3.32 -24.75 7.54
CA PRO A 144 -3.21 -23.76 8.59
C PRO A 144 -2.80 -24.52 9.86
N GLY A 145 -1.75 -24.03 10.52
CA GLY A 145 -1.36 -24.57 11.82
C GLY A 145 -2.56 -24.59 12.77
N ARG A 146 -2.64 -25.59 13.66
CA ARG A 146 -3.69 -25.66 14.69
C ARG A 146 -3.80 -24.27 15.32
N LYS A 147 -4.98 -23.63 15.24
CA LYS A 147 -5.27 -22.43 16.03
C LYS A 147 -4.92 -22.80 17.46
N LYS A 148 -3.93 -22.13 18.06
CA LYS A 148 -3.72 -22.22 19.50
C LYS A 148 -5.04 -21.74 20.12
N GLU A 149 -5.74 -22.63 20.78
CA GLU A 149 -6.84 -22.26 21.65
C GLU A 149 -6.29 -21.19 22.60
N LYS A 150 -6.94 -20.02 22.64
CA LYS A 150 -6.66 -19.06 23.68
C LYS A 150 -6.96 -19.77 24.99
N LYS A 151 -5.92 -20.15 25.75
CA LYS A 151 -6.10 -20.48 27.16
C LYS A 151 -6.82 -19.28 27.76
N GLN A 152 -7.99 -19.51 28.34
CA GLN A 152 -8.57 -18.56 29.27
C GLN A 152 -7.50 -18.29 30.31
N GLU A 153 -7.09 -17.03 30.45
CA GLU A 153 -6.35 -16.57 31.62
C GLU A 153 -7.30 -16.76 32.80
N GLY A 154 -7.17 -17.90 33.46
CA GLY A 154 -7.75 -18.13 34.77
C GLY A 154 -7.09 -17.17 35.74
N GLY A 155 -7.93 -16.40 36.43
CA GLY A 155 -7.51 -15.50 37.49
C GLY A 155 -6.67 -16.22 38.54
N GLY A 156 -5.66 -15.51 39.02
CA GLY A 156 -5.00 -15.76 40.29
C GLY A 156 -4.99 -14.45 41.05
N GLU A 157 -5.61 -14.48 42.23
CA GLU A 157 -5.63 -13.43 43.26
C GLU A 157 -4.24 -12.96 43.68
#